data_AF-A0A3L7SNI5-F1
#
_entry.id   AF-A0A3L7SNI5-F1
#
_cell.length_a   1.000
_cell.length_b   1.000
_cell.length_c   1.000
_cell.angle_alpha   90.00
_cell.angle_beta   90.00
_cell.angle_gamma   90.00
#
_symmetry.space_group_name_H-M   'P 1'
#
loop_
_entity.id
_entity.type
_entity.pdbx_description
1 polymer ?
#
loop_
_entity_poly.entity_id
_entity_poly.type
_entity_poly.pdbx_seq_one_letter_code
_entity_poly.pdbx_strand_id
1 'polypeptide(L)'
;MKPSLSPRPDALARTVILVGLVAILLAGLSTVARAGDKATEKRYFLRAKGKSWHSVWYDPSIGRPMALVVPPTAEFTSEYAWGVPSSRVMPLYHQYQRPYPGPGAVPGQGAGMLPTPYWPSDTVQFGVHSVRGPW
;
A
#
# COMPACT_ATOMS: atom_id res chain seq x y z
N MET A 1 47.05 31.52 -39.90
CA MET A 1 45.80 30.92 -40.40
C MET A 1 45.40 29.79 -39.48
N LYS A 2 44.26 29.90 -38.78
CA LYS A 2 43.74 28.88 -37.83
C LYS A 2 42.69 28.03 -38.59
N PRO A 3 42.85 26.71 -38.73
CA PRO A 3 41.85 25.90 -39.43
C PRO A 3 40.63 25.69 -38.52
N SER A 4 39.46 26.19 -38.93
CA SER A 4 38.19 25.87 -38.29
C SER A 4 37.76 24.47 -38.71
N LEU A 5 37.86 23.50 -37.80
CA LEU A 5 37.32 22.15 -37.98
C LEU A 5 35.79 22.21 -37.96
N SER A 6 35.16 22.19 -39.13
CA SER A 6 33.73 21.88 -39.22
C SER A 6 33.54 20.40 -38.89
N PRO A 7 32.66 20.01 -37.94
CA PRO A 7 32.39 18.60 -37.68
C PRO A 7 31.86 17.93 -38.96
N ARG A 8 32.43 16.78 -39.32
CA ARG A 8 31.96 15.98 -40.46
C ARG A 8 30.49 15.59 -40.23
N PRO A 9 29.62 15.66 -41.24
CA PRO A 9 28.16 15.45 -41.10
C PRO A 9 27.81 14.11 -40.43
N ASP A 10 28.66 13.11 -40.58
CA ASP A 10 28.54 11.76 -40.02
C ASP A 10 28.60 11.75 -38.48
N ALA A 11 29.35 12.69 -37.88
CA ALA A 11 29.48 12.80 -36.43
C ALA A 11 28.21 13.41 -35.79
N LEU A 12 27.55 14.32 -36.50
CA LEU A 12 26.27 14.92 -36.09
C LEU A 12 25.12 13.91 -36.22
N ALA A 13 25.06 13.14 -37.30
CA ALA A 13 24.06 12.09 -37.47
C ALA A 13 24.16 11.01 -36.38
N ARG A 14 25.39 10.59 -36.04
CA ARG A 14 25.65 9.55 -35.03
C ARG A 14 25.31 10.02 -33.62
N THR A 15 25.56 11.29 -33.30
CA THR A 15 25.18 11.88 -32.01
C THR A 15 23.67 12.04 -31.87
N VAL A 16 22.96 12.44 -32.93
CA VAL A 16 21.48 12.48 -32.93
C VAL A 16 20.87 11.10 -32.70
N ILE A 17 21.39 10.06 -33.36
CA ILE A 17 20.91 8.68 -33.18
C ILE A 17 21.14 8.18 -31.75
N LEU A 18 22.32 8.44 -31.19
CA LEU A 18 22.65 8.05 -29.81
C LEU A 18 21.77 8.76 -28.79
N VAL A 19 21.55 10.06 -28.94
CA VAL A 19 20.66 10.84 -28.06
C VAL A 19 19.22 10.33 -28.16
N GLY A 20 18.74 10.02 -29.37
CA GLY A 20 17.42 9.43 -29.58
C GLY A 20 17.25 8.08 -28.89
N LEU A 21 18.23 7.18 -29.03
CA LEU A 21 18.22 5.88 -28.37
C LEU A 21 18.24 5.99 -26.84
N VAL A 22 19.06 6.89 -26.30
CA VAL A 22 19.13 7.15 -24.85
C VAL A 22 17.80 7.71 -24.33
N ALA A 23 17.18 8.65 -25.05
CA ALA A 23 15.88 9.21 -24.67
C ALA A 23 14.76 8.15 -24.65
N ILE A 24 14.74 7.24 -25.63
CA ILE A 24 13.79 6.12 -25.67
C ILE A 24 14.02 5.17 -24.49
N LEU A 25 15.28 4.87 -24.15
CA LEU A 25 15.60 3.99 -23.04
C LEU A 25 15.18 4.58 -21.68
N LEU A 26 15.42 5.88 -21.46
CA LEU A 26 14.99 6.61 -20.25
C LEU A 26 13.46 6.71 -20.11
N ALA A 27 12.75 6.91 -21.22
CA ALA A 27 11.27 6.87 -21.24
C ALA A 27 10.73 5.45 -20.96
N GLY A 28 11.42 4.42 -21.45
CA GLY A 28 11.09 3.01 -21.15
C GLY A 28 11.27 2.66 -19.67
N LEU A 29 12.36 3.08 -19.03
CA LEU A 29 12.61 2.79 -17.61
C LEU A 29 11.54 3.41 -16.69
N SER A 30 11.11 4.64 -16.99
CA SER A 30 10.14 5.37 -16.18
C SER A 30 8.70 4.83 -16.32
N THR A 31 8.35 4.20 -17.44
CA THR A 31 7.06 3.50 -17.59
C THR A 31 7.04 2.14 -16.86
N VAL A 32 8.13 1.39 -16.86
CA VAL A 32 8.23 0.10 -16.14
C VAL A 32 8.11 0.31 -14.63
N ALA A 33 8.75 1.35 -14.07
CA ALA A 33 8.63 1.69 -12.65
C ALA A 33 7.16 1.96 -12.25
N ARG A 34 6.44 2.78 -13.02
CA ARG A 34 5.02 3.10 -12.78
C ARG A 34 4.06 1.92 -13.01
N ALA A 35 4.40 1.02 -13.93
CA ALA A 35 3.61 -0.19 -14.21
C ALA A 35 3.72 -1.23 -13.08
N GLY A 36 4.89 -1.32 -12.42
CA GLY A 36 5.10 -2.18 -11.25
C GLY A 36 4.16 -1.84 -10.10
N ASP A 37 3.96 -0.55 -9.83
CA ASP A 37 3.06 -0.08 -8.77
C ASP A 37 1.61 -0.50 -9.03
N LYS A 38 1.13 -0.35 -10.27
CA LYS A 38 -0.24 -0.72 -10.65
C LYS A 38 -0.50 -2.24 -10.64
N ALA A 39 0.50 -3.03 -11.04
CA ALA A 39 0.39 -4.49 -10.96
C ALA A 39 0.33 -4.97 -9.50
N THR A 40 1.12 -4.35 -8.62
CA THR A 40 1.17 -4.64 -7.19
C THR A 40 -0.14 -4.23 -6.49
N GLU A 41 -0.65 -3.02 -6.77
CA GLU A 41 -1.95 -2.54 -6.30
C GLU A 41 -3.08 -3.53 -6.67
N LYS A 42 -3.11 -4.00 -7.92
CA LYS A 42 -4.10 -4.98 -8.39
C LYS A 42 -4.01 -6.32 -7.65
N ARG A 43 -2.80 -6.82 -7.39
CA ARG A 43 -2.59 -8.07 -6.63
C ARG A 43 -3.10 -7.93 -5.20
N TYR A 44 -2.79 -6.81 -4.56
CA TYR A 44 -3.26 -6.53 -3.21
C TYR A 44 -4.78 -6.41 -3.14
N PHE A 45 -5.40 -5.69 -4.08
CA PHE A 45 -6.85 -5.58 -4.19
C PHE A 45 -7.49 -6.96 -4.34
N LEU A 46 -6.98 -7.82 -5.22
CA LEU A 46 -7.49 -9.18 -5.42
C LEU A 46 -7.37 -10.04 -4.15
N ARG A 47 -6.29 -9.90 -3.39
CA ARG A 47 -6.09 -10.63 -2.13
C ARG A 47 -6.99 -10.09 -1.00
N ALA A 48 -7.23 -8.78 -0.97
CA ALA A 48 -8.12 -8.12 -0.01
C ALA A 48 -9.56 -8.62 -0.11
N LYS A 49 -10.08 -8.92 -1.32
CA LYS A 49 -11.46 -9.39 -1.53
C LYS A 49 -11.86 -10.62 -0.69
N GLY A 50 -10.92 -11.50 -0.36
CA GLY A 50 -11.15 -12.72 0.40
C GLY A 50 -10.80 -12.63 1.89
N LYS A 51 -10.43 -11.44 2.39
CA LYS A 51 -9.98 -11.24 3.76
C LYS A 51 -10.80 -10.12 4.41
N SER A 52 -11.09 -10.24 5.70
CA SER A 52 -11.58 -9.10 6.47
C SER A 52 -10.46 -8.08 6.66
N TRP A 53 -10.81 -6.79 6.74
CA TRP A 53 -9.86 -5.73 7.12
C TRP A 53 -9.72 -5.56 8.62
N HIS A 54 -10.69 -6.08 9.38
CA HIS A 54 -10.72 -6.04 10.83
C HIS A 54 -10.76 -7.45 11.44
N SER A 55 -10.41 -7.54 12.72
CA SER A 55 -10.59 -8.74 13.52
C SER A 55 -12.03 -8.82 14.10
N VAL A 56 -12.28 -9.83 14.94
CA VAL A 56 -13.54 -9.96 15.69
C VAL A 56 -13.68 -8.91 16.80
N TRP A 57 -12.59 -8.25 17.18
CA TRP A 57 -12.57 -7.30 18.30
C TRP A 57 -13.01 -5.91 17.87
N TYR A 58 -13.66 -5.17 18.78
CA TYR A 58 -14.11 -3.80 18.57
C TYR A 58 -13.74 -2.90 19.75
N ASP A 59 -13.65 -1.60 19.47
CA ASP A 59 -13.44 -0.58 20.50
C ASP A 59 -14.76 -0.30 21.24
N PRO A 60 -14.85 -0.54 22.57
CA PRO A 60 -16.08 -0.35 23.34
C PRO A 60 -16.63 1.08 23.32
N SER A 61 -15.79 2.10 23.10
CA SER A 61 -16.23 3.50 23.03
C SER A 61 -17.05 3.81 21.77
N ILE A 62 -16.83 3.05 20.70
CA ILE A 62 -17.53 3.21 19.40
C ILE A 62 -18.53 2.09 19.17
N GLY A 63 -18.31 0.92 19.78
CA GLY A 63 -19.12 -0.27 19.53
C GLY A 63 -18.83 -0.93 18.17
N ARG A 64 -17.71 -0.60 17.51
CA ARG A 64 -17.33 -1.10 16.17
C ARG A 64 -15.80 -1.17 16.02
N PRO A 65 -15.26 -1.98 15.10
CA PRO A 65 -13.84 -1.97 14.80
C PRO A 65 -13.46 -0.64 14.16
N MET A 66 -12.31 -0.12 14.58
CA MET A 66 -11.78 1.15 14.10
C MET A 66 -10.74 0.92 13.01
N ALA A 67 -10.86 1.63 11.90
CA ALA A 67 -9.85 1.65 10.85
C ALA A 67 -8.81 2.74 11.16
N LEU A 68 -7.57 2.34 11.41
CA LEU A 68 -6.43 3.25 11.48
C LEU A 68 -5.87 3.43 10.07
N VAL A 69 -6.02 4.62 9.51
CA VAL A 69 -5.49 4.93 8.18
C VAL A 69 -3.99 5.14 8.26
N VAL A 70 -3.23 4.30 7.56
CA VAL A 70 -1.77 4.40 7.45
C VAL A 70 -1.37 4.93 6.06
N PRO A 71 -0.13 5.41 5.85
CA PRO A 71 0.32 5.86 4.53
C PRO A 71 0.06 4.79 3.45
N PRO A 72 -0.25 5.20 2.20
CA PRO A 72 -0.59 4.25 1.15
C PRO A 72 0.58 3.32 0.78
N THR A 73 1.82 3.73 1.09
CA THR A 73 3.05 2.95 0.90
C THR A 73 3.29 1.89 1.98
N ALA A 74 2.49 1.82 3.05
CA ALA A 74 2.69 0.84 4.12
C ALA A 74 2.29 -0.57 3.67
N GLU A 75 3.23 -1.51 3.63
CA GLU A 75 2.97 -2.89 3.18
C GLU A 75 2.69 -3.89 4.31
N PHE A 76 3.13 -3.58 5.53
CA PHE A 76 3.04 -4.47 6.68
C PHE A 76 2.59 -3.71 7.92
N THR A 77 1.92 -4.41 8.83
CA THR A 77 1.60 -3.91 10.18
C THR A 77 2.22 -4.85 11.21
N SER A 78 2.69 -4.25 12.30
CA SER A 78 3.22 -4.97 13.46
C SER A 78 2.17 -4.99 14.56
N GLU A 79 1.92 -6.17 15.10
CA GLU A 79 1.04 -6.37 16.26
C GLU A 79 1.87 -6.91 17.42
N TYR A 80 1.56 -6.44 18.62
CA TYR A 80 2.25 -6.79 19.85
C TYR A 80 1.34 -7.57 20.79
N ALA A 81 1.95 -8.52 21.51
CA ALA A 81 1.31 -9.33 22.52
C ALA A 81 2.16 -9.34 23.80
N TRP A 82 1.49 -9.47 24.94
CA TRP A 82 2.14 -9.57 26.25
C TRP A 82 2.63 -10.99 26.57
N GLY A 83 2.28 -11.97 25.72
CA GLY A 83 2.72 -13.36 25.81
C GLY A 83 3.87 -13.70 24.85
N VAL A 84 4.08 -15.00 24.63
CA VAL A 84 5.06 -15.53 23.67
C VAL A 84 4.31 -16.15 22.48
N PRO A 85 4.59 -15.74 21.23
CA PRO A 85 5.51 -14.68 20.82
C PRO A 85 4.98 -13.28 21.12
N SER A 86 5.87 -12.35 21.46
CA SER A 86 5.50 -10.98 21.88
C SER A 86 5.17 -10.04 20.70
N SER A 87 5.46 -10.44 19.47
CA SER A 87 5.12 -9.65 18.29
C SER A 87 4.93 -10.49 17.04
N ARG A 88 4.09 -10.02 16.11
CA ARG A 88 3.95 -10.58 14.76
C ARG A 88 3.84 -9.47 13.71
N VAL A 89 4.32 -9.77 12.52
CA VAL A 89 4.23 -8.89 11.36
C VAL A 89 3.30 -9.54 10.37
N MET A 90 2.29 -8.80 9.91
CA MET A 90 1.37 -9.28 8.89
C MET A 90 1.29 -8.32 7.70
N PRO A 91 1.13 -8.84 6.49
CA PRO A 91 0.97 -8.02 5.31
C PRO A 91 -0.38 -7.29 5.34
N LEU A 92 -0.35 -6.02 4.97
CA LEU A 92 -1.51 -5.15 4.94
C LEU A 92 -2.09 -5.11 3.52
N TYR A 93 -3.21 -5.79 3.30
CA TYR A 93 -3.83 -5.89 1.98
C TYR A 93 -4.88 -4.83 1.71
N HIS A 94 -5.59 -4.39 2.75
CA HIS A 94 -6.73 -3.51 2.59
C HIS A 94 -6.33 -2.07 2.33
N GLN A 95 -7.05 -1.44 1.42
CA GLN A 95 -6.93 -0.03 1.11
C GLN A 95 -8.27 0.65 1.36
N TYR A 96 -8.21 1.79 2.01
CA TYR A 96 -9.37 2.63 2.28
C TYR A 96 -9.87 3.17 0.94
N GLN A 97 -11.07 2.73 0.55
CA GLN A 97 -11.74 3.18 -0.66
C GLN A 97 -13.02 3.92 -0.28
N ARG A 98 -13.26 5.05 -0.96
CA ARG A 98 -14.58 5.69 -1.03
C ARG A 98 -15.25 5.27 -2.34
N PRO A 99 -16.57 5.06 -2.36
CA PRO A 99 -17.53 5.37 -1.30
C PRO A 99 -17.54 4.35 -0.16
N TYR A 100 -17.79 4.83 1.07
CA TYR A 100 -18.06 3.97 2.22
C TYR A 100 -19.24 3.04 1.87
N PRO A 101 -19.13 1.71 2.06
CA PRO A 101 -20.13 0.74 1.62
C PRO A 101 -21.51 0.84 2.30
N GLY A 102 -21.74 1.86 3.12
CA GLY A 102 -23.02 2.19 3.71
C GLY A 102 -23.17 1.73 5.17
N PRO A 103 -24.20 2.20 5.88
CA PRO A 103 -24.53 1.74 7.23
C PRO A 103 -24.67 0.21 7.25
N GLY A 104 -24.04 -0.46 8.22
CA GLY A 104 -24.09 -1.91 8.37
C GLY A 104 -23.03 -2.71 7.62
N ALA A 105 -22.23 -2.09 6.74
CA ALA A 105 -21.16 -2.78 6.02
C ALA A 105 -19.99 -3.25 6.91
N VAL A 106 -19.85 -2.65 8.09
CA VAL A 106 -18.94 -3.12 9.14
C VAL A 106 -19.82 -3.54 10.32
N PRO A 107 -19.69 -4.77 10.82
CA PRO A 107 -20.48 -5.23 11.95
C PRO A 107 -20.20 -4.35 13.18
N GLY A 108 -21.18 -4.27 14.07
CA GLY A 108 -21.05 -3.56 15.34
C GLY A 108 -21.26 -4.49 16.52
N GLN A 109 -21.32 -3.89 17.71
CA GLN A 109 -21.67 -4.58 18.95
C GLN A 109 -22.88 -5.51 18.74
N GLY A 110 -22.75 -6.77 19.17
CA GLY A 110 -23.80 -7.79 19.04
C GLY A 110 -23.76 -8.61 17.75
N ALA A 111 -23.00 -8.21 16.73
CA ALA A 111 -22.87 -8.96 15.47
C ALA A 111 -21.81 -10.06 15.53
N GLY A 112 -21.69 -10.75 16.67
CA GLY A 112 -20.60 -11.71 16.93
C GLY A 112 -19.23 -11.07 17.18
N MET A 113 -19.19 -9.75 17.40
CA MET A 113 -17.97 -9.04 17.77
C MET A 113 -17.72 -9.05 19.28
N LEU A 114 -16.46 -9.02 19.66
CA LEU A 114 -16.01 -9.07 21.05
C LEU A 114 -15.47 -7.71 21.49
N PRO A 115 -15.92 -7.17 22.65
CA PRO A 115 -15.34 -5.95 23.18
C PRO A 115 -13.91 -6.21 23.62
N THR A 116 -13.08 -5.16 23.67
CA THR A 116 -11.79 -5.24 24.34
C THR A 116 -11.96 -5.82 25.75
N PRO A 117 -11.26 -6.92 26.09
CA PRO A 117 -11.35 -7.54 27.40
C PRO A 117 -10.69 -6.62 28.44
N TYR A 118 -11.08 -6.79 29.71
CA TYR A 118 -10.53 -5.99 30.82
C TYR A 118 -9.01 -6.16 30.96
N TRP A 119 -8.51 -7.36 30.69
CA TRP A 119 -7.08 -7.66 30.64
C TRP A 119 -6.70 -8.14 29.23
N PRO A 120 -6.32 -7.21 28.32
CA PRO A 120 -5.95 -7.59 26.97
C PRO A 120 -4.58 -8.29 26.95
N SER A 121 -4.46 -9.35 26.17
CA SER A 121 -3.21 -10.06 25.92
C SER A 121 -2.52 -9.65 24.62
N ASP A 122 -3.22 -8.95 23.74
CA ASP A 122 -2.76 -8.58 22.40
C ASP A 122 -3.36 -7.25 21.93
N THR A 123 -2.56 -6.45 21.22
CA THR A 123 -2.99 -5.17 20.62
C THR A 123 -4.17 -5.30 19.66
N VAL A 124 -4.38 -6.48 19.03
CA VAL A 124 -5.57 -6.74 18.20
C VAL A 124 -6.87 -6.61 18.97
N GLN A 125 -6.85 -6.90 20.28
CA GLN A 125 -8.06 -6.90 21.11
C GLN A 125 -8.60 -5.49 21.38
N PHE A 126 -7.84 -4.44 21.08
CA PHE A 126 -8.34 -3.06 21.11
C PHE A 126 -9.31 -2.75 19.95
N GLY A 127 -9.41 -3.64 18.96
CA GLY A 127 -10.33 -3.46 17.82
C GLY A 127 -9.91 -2.36 16.85
N VAL A 128 -8.66 -1.91 16.91
CA VAL A 128 -8.08 -0.91 15.99
C VAL A 128 -7.21 -1.64 14.96
N HIS A 129 -7.51 -1.45 13.68
CA HIS A 129 -6.86 -2.18 12.58
C HIS A 129 -6.35 -1.25 11.49
N SER A 130 -5.09 -1.42 11.12
CA SER A 130 -4.45 -0.65 10.06
C SER A 130 -5.10 -0.90 8.71
N VAL A 131 -5.34 0.16 7.93
CA VAL A 131 -5.82 0.12 6.54
C VAL A 131 -5.04 1.17 5.76
N ARG A 132 -4.55 0.82 4.56
CA ARG A 132 -3.79 1.77 3.73
C ARG A 132 -4.67 2.95 3.30
N GLY A 133 -4.09 4.15 3.29
CA GLY A 133 -4.74 5.32 2.71
C GLY A 133 -4.96 5.20 1.19
N PRO A 134 -5.83 6.06 0.63
CA PRO A 134 -5.91 6.23 -0.81
C PRO A 134 -4.61 6.82 -1.37
N TRP A 135 -4.31 6.50 -2.63
CA TRP A 135 -3.20 7.09 -3.40
C TRP A 135 -3.54 8.48 -3.93
#